data_AF-A0A960I158-F1
#
_entry.id   AF-A0A960I158-F1
#
_cell.length_a   1.000
_cell.length_b   1.000
_cell.length_c   1.000
_cell.angle_alpha   90.00
_cell.angle_beta   90.00
_cell.angle_gamma   90.00
#
_symmetry.space_group_name_H-M   'P 1'
#
loop_
_entity.id
_entity.type
_entity.pdbx_description
1 polymer ?
#
loop_
_entity_poly.entity_id
_entity_poly.type
_entity_poly.pdbx_seq_one_letter_code
_entity_poly.pdbx_strand_id
1 'polypeptide(L)'
;MTISGRDVVIGFHTQSQQVPVRRRLEELGAGLVEYALLLALIAAVCIGAVGYFGQSNDTGLNRSKDCIEAAYDGNPVPANCQG
;
A
#
# COMPACT_ATOMS: atom_id res chain seq x y z
N MET A 1 -20.31 25.10 -60.80
CA MET A 1 -21.30 24.39 -59.98
C MET A 1 -20.93 22.91 -59.97
N THR A 2 -20.23 22.47 -58.93
CA THR A 2 -20.02 21.05 -58.60
C THR A 2 -19.86 20.94 -57.09
N ILE A 3 -20.71 20.08 -56.52
CA ILE A 3 -20.73 19.64 -55.13
C ILE A 3 -20.00 18.28 -55.09
N SER A 4 -19.52 17.91 -53.90
CA SER A 4 -19.36 16.52 -53.42
C SER A 4 -17.97 15.89 -53.55
N GLY A 5 -17.36 15.65 -52.38
CA GLY A 5 -16.14 14.86 -52.22
C GLY A 5 -15.61 15.00 -50.80
N ARG A 6 -16.31 14.41 -49.84
CA ARG A 6 -15.95 14.41 -48.41
C ARG A 6 -14.82 13.40 -48.19
N ASP A 7 -13.58 13.83 -48.36
CA ASP A 7 -12.43 13.09 -47.86
C ASP A 7 -12.14 13.54 -46.42
N VAL A 8 -12.84 12.90 -45.48
CA VAL A 8 -12.48 12.89 -44.06
C VAL A 8 -11.20 12.07 -43.94
N VAL A 9 -10.07 12.74 -44.07
CA VAL A 9 -8.76 12.14 -43.81
C VAL A 9 -8.57 12.06 -42.30
N ILE A 10 -9.11 11.01 -41.67
CA ILE A 10 -8.64 10.56 -40.35
C ILE A 10 -7.29 9.90 -40.59
N GLY A 11 -6.28 10.73 -40.86
CA GLY A 11 -4.88 10.35 -40.84
C GLY A 11 -4.44 10.32 -39.39
N PHE A 12 -4.58 9.15 -38.74
CA PHE A 12 -3.97 8.89 -37.46
C PHE A 12 -2.45 8.82 -37.66
N HIS A 13 -1.79 9.99 -37.66
CA HIS A 13 -0.35 10.08 -37.57
C HIS A 13 0.04 9.59 -36.17
N THR A 14 0.35 8.30 -36.06
CA THR A 14 1.19 7.77 -34.98
C THR A 14 2.57 8.39 -35.17
N GLN A 15 2.72 9.62 -34.70
CA GLN A 15 4.01 10.26 -34.58
C GLN A 15 4.65 9.68 -33.32
N SER A 16 5.66 8.84 -33.55
CA SER A 16 6.62 8.36 -32.58
C SER A 16 7.26 9.53 -31.83
N GLN A 17 6.62 9.96 -30.74
CA GLN A 17 7.16 10.97 -29.86
C GLN A 17 8.30 10.34 -29.05
N GLN A 18 9.52 10.54 -29.54
CA GLN A 18 10.74 10.27 -28.79
C GLN A 18 10.69 11.12 -27.52
N VAL A 19 10.45 10.49 -26.37
CA VAL A 19 10.44 11.14 -25.06
C VAL A 19 11.89 11.56 -24.76
N PRO A 20 12.20 12.86 -24.65
CA PRO A 20 13.53 13.30 -24.25
C PRO A 20 13.80 12.86 -22.80
N VAL A 21 14.66 11.86 -22.64
CA VAL A 21 15.18 11.42 -21.34
C VAL A 21 16.31 12.38 -20.95
N ARG A 22 16.13 13.07 -19.82
CA ARG A 22 17.10 13.92 -19.06
C ARG A 22 16.97 15.45 -19.21
N ARG A 23 16.09 16.01 -18.37
CA ARG A 23 16.37 17.03 -17.31
C ARG A 23 15.07 17.76 -16.93
N ARG A 24 14.15 17.01 -16.31
CA ARG A 24 13.00 17.59 -15.59
C ARG A 24 12.87 17.05 -14.16
N LEU A 25 13.91 16.36 -13.66
CA LEU A 25 13.86 15.72 -12.34
C LEU A 25 14.11 16.69 -11.18
N GLU A 26 14.77 17.83 -11.44
CA GLU A 26 15.15 18.77 -10.38
C GLU A 26 13.97 19.62 -9.87
N GLU A 27 13.04 20.01 -10.76
CA GLU A 27 11.80 20.69 -10.34
C GLU A 27 10.78 19.72 -9.70
N LEU A 28 10.81 18.43 -10.07
CA LEU A 28 10.00 17.38 -9.44
C LEU A 28 10.57 16.95 -8.08
N GLY A 29 11.90 17.00 -7.91
CA GLY A 29 12.61 16.58 -6.69
C GLY A 29 12.39 17.51 -5.50
N ALA A 30 12.25 18.81 -5.73
CA ALA A 30 11.97 19.80 -4.69
C ALA A 30 10.60 19.56 -4.01
N GLY A 31 9.61 19.01 -4.72
CA GLY A 31 8.35 18.52 -4.15
C GLY A 31 8.41 17.06 -3.68
N LEU A 32 9.29 16.23 -4.26
CA LEU A 32 9.39 14.80 -3.92
C LEU A 32 9.85 14.58 -2.48
N VAL A 33 10.79 15.39 -1.99
CA VAL A 33 11.27 15.31 -0.60
C VAL A 33 10.18 15.68 0.40
N GLU A 34 9.30 16.61 0.05
CA GLU A 34 8.18 17.03 0.90
C GLU A 34 7.18 15.90 1.13
N TYR A 35 6.79 15.21 0.06
CA TYR A 35 5.93 14.03 0.15
C TYR A 35 6.64 12.82 0.78
N ALA A 36 7.95 12.67 0.56
CA ALA A 36 8.73 11.61 1.16
C ALA A 36 8.81 11.74 2.69
N LEU A 37 8.96 12.96 3.22
CA LEU A 37 8.97 13.19 4.67
C LEU A 37 7.59 12.97 5.30
N LEU A 38 6.51 13.37 4.62
CA LEU A 38 5.16 13.05 5.07
C LEU A 38 4.91 11.54 5.10
N LEU A 39 5.28 10.81 4.05
CA LEU A 39 5.16 9.36 4.02
C LEU A 39 6.04 8.68 5.07
N ALA A 40 7.27 9.17 5.29
CA ALA A 40 8.16 8.63 6.31
C ALA A 40 7.58 8.81 7.72
N LEU A 41 6.99 9.97 8.01
CA LEU A 41 6.35 10.23 9.30
C LEU A 41 5.11 9.33 9.51
N ILE A 42 4.26 9.21 8.49
CA ILE A 42 3.09 8.33 8.54
C ILE A 42 3.53 6.88 8.78
N ALA A 43 4.53 6.41 8.03
CA ALA A 43 5.06 5.06 8.19
C ALA A 43 5.61 4.81 9.60
N ALA A 44 6.40 5.75 10.14
CA ALA A 44 6.93 5.66 11.50
C ALA A 44 5.82 5.60 12.55
N VAL A 45 4.79 6.43 12.42
CA VAL A 45 3.61 6.42 13.31
C VAL A 45 2.84 5.11 13.19
N CYS A 46 2.61 4.59 11.99
CA CYS A 46 1.93 3.32 11.79
C CYS A 46 2.71 2.16 12.40
N ILE A 47 4.03 2.10 12.22
CA ILE A 47 4.88 1.05 12.81
C ILE A 47 4.83 1.14 14.34
N GLY A 48 4.93 2.34 14.91
CA GLY A 48 4.84 2.53 16.36
C GLY A 48 3.46 2.15 16.93
N ALA A 49 2.39 2.60 16.29
CA ALA A 49 1.02 2.30 16.70
C ALA A 49 0.70 0.80 16.63
N VAL A 50 1.06 0.14 15.53
CA VAL A 50 0.84 -1.30 15.34
C VAL A 50 1.72 -2.11 16.29
N GLY A 51 2.97 -1.71 16.53
CA GLY A 51 3.85 -2.37 17.50
C GLY A 51 3.30 -2.32 18.92
N TYR A 52 2.89 -1.14 19.38
CA TYR A 52 2.30 -0.95 20.71
C TYR A 52 0.95 -1.67 20.86
N PHE A 53 0.10 -1.59 19.84
CA PHE A 53 -1.18 -2.28 19.79
C PHE A 53 -0.99 -3.80 19.77
N GLY A 54 -0.05 -4.29 18.96
CA GLY A 54 0.32 -5.70 18.86
C GLY A 54 0.78 -6.25 20.20
N GLN A 55 1.70 -5.55 20.87
CA GLN A 55 2.25 -6.00 22.15
C GLN A 55 1.19 -6.07 23.27
N SER A 56 0.20 -5.17 23.24
CA SER A 56 -0.93 -5.21 24.17
C SER A 56 -1.85 -6.42 23.91
N ASN A 57 -2.03 -6.77 22.63
CA ASN A 57 -2.89 -7.87 22.22
C ASN A 57 -2.20 -9.24 22.28
N ASP A 58 -0.87 -9.31 22.20
CA ASP A 58 -0.09 -10.55 22.28
C ASP A 58 -0.40 -11.33 23.56
N THR A 59 -0.58 -10.65 24.70
CA THR A 59 -0.88 -11.33 25.97
C THR A 59 -2.28 -11.97 25.96
N GLY A 60 -3.28 -11.32 25.36
CA GLY A 60 -4.64 -11.87 25.26
C GLY A 60 -4.75 -12.94 24.17
N LEU A 61 -4.15 -12.70 23.01
CA LEU A 61 -4.15 -13.60 21.88
C LEU A 61 -3.35 -14.88 22.14
N ASN A 62 -2.22 -14.80 22.86
CA ASN A 62 -1.45 -15.99 23.22
C ASN A 62 -2.25 -16.88 24.18
N ARG A 63 -2.94 -16.31 25.17
CA ARG A 63 -3.85 -17.10 26.02
C ARG A 63 -4.92 -17.81 25.19
N SER A 64 -5.55 -17.13 24.24
CA SER A 64 -6.54 -17.76 23.35
C SER A 64 -5.93 -18.88 22.50
N LYS A 65 -4.71 -18.70 21.98
CA LYS A 65 -3.99 -19.75 21.25
C LYS A 65 -3.70 -20.96 22.15
N ASP A 66 -3.15 -20.73 23.33
CA ASP A 66 -2.84 -21.79 24.31
C ASP A 66 -4.10 -22.60 24.67
N CYS A 67 -5.25 -21.93 24.82
CA CYS A 67 -6.52 -22.58 25.11
C CYS A 67 -7.07 -23.39 23.93
N ILE A 68 -6.96 -22.87 22.71
CA ILE A 68 -7.42 -23.55 21.49
C ILE A 68 -6.52 -24.75 21.20
N GLU A 69 -5.20 -24.59 21.32
CA GLU A 69 -4.21 -25.64 21.13
C GLU A 69 -4.44 -26.80 22.11
N ALA A 70 -4.59 -26.50 23.41
CA ALA A 70 -4.90 -27.52 24.41
C ALA A 70 -6.22 -28.26 24.12
N ALA A 71 -7.25 -27.56 23.63
CA ALA A 71 -8.53 -28.15 23.26
C ALA A 71 -8.45 -29.06 22.03
N TYR A 72 -7.59 -28.73 21.05
CA TYR A 72 -7.39 -29.54 19.85
C TYR A 72 -6.46 -30.74 20.08
N ASP A 73 -5.43 -30.58 20.90
CA ASP A 73 -4.45 -31.65 21.19
C ASP A 73 -4.95 -32.66 22.23
N GLY A 74 -6.15 -32.45 22.79
CA GLY A 74 -6.74 -33.33 23.81
C GLY A 74 -6.01 -33.28 25.15
N ASN A 75 -5.17 -32.26 25.36
CA ASN A 75 -4.47 -32.03 26.61
C ASN A 75 -5.40 -31.34 27.62
N PRO A 76 -5.19 -31.48 28.95
CA PRO A 76 -6.03 -30.82 29.93
C PRO A 76 -5.92 -29.29 29.80
N VAL A 77 -7.07 -28.63 29.71
CA VAL A 77 -7.20 -27.19 29.47
C VAL A 77 -6.64 -26.39 30.67
N PRO A 78 -5.69 -25.46 30.46
CA PRO A 78 -5.01 -24.78 31.56
C PRO A 78 -5.92 -23.74 32.26
N ALA A 79 -5.61 -23.40 33.53
CA ALA A 79 -6.50 -22.63 34.42
C ALA A 79 -6.82 -21.21 33.92
N ASN A 80 -5.97 -20.65 33.06
CA ASN A 80 -6.16 -19.38 32.37
C ASN A 80 -7.29 -19.40 31.32
N CYS A 81 -7.84 -20.57 31.00
CA CYS A 81 -8.92 -20.76 30.03
C CYS A 81 -10.29 -21.03 30.68
N GLN A 82 -10.37 -21.08 32.01
CA GLN A 82 -11.57 -21.45 32.77
C GLN A 82 -12.21 -20.21 33.44
N GLY A 83 -12.19 -19.08 32.74
CA GLY A 83 -12.81 -17.82 33.19
C GLY A 83 -14.33 -17.81 33.00
#